data_AF-A0A7D9II57-F1
#
_entry.id   AF-A0A7D9II57-F1
#
_cell.length_a   1.000
_cell.length_b   1.000
_cell.length_c   1.000
_cell.angle_alpha   90.00
_cell.angle_beta   90.00
_cell.angle_gamma   90.00
#
_symmetry.space_group_name_H-M   'P 1'
#
loop_
_entity.id
_entity.type
_entity.pdbx_description
1 polymer ?
#
loop_
_entity_poly.entity_id
_entity_poly.type
_entity_poly.pdbx_seq_one_letter_code
_entity_poly.pdbx_strand_id
1 'polypeptide(L)'
;AIEHSSVVNFANDIILYAVGKDIQSIQTKLFKDMDSLADWLMDNELIINLKRAWKTESRLFGTAQRIAKHSEPLKVSISPPSPTVISTTDYIQISG
;
A
#
# COMPACT_ATOMS: atom_id res chain seq x y z
N ALA A 1 -0.62 -15.30 -2.35
CA ALA A 1 -1.97 -14.87 -2.80
C ALA A 1 -2.35 -13.62 -2.01
N ILE A 2 -3.20 -12.73 -2.54
CA ILE A 2 -3.66 -11.55 -1.80
C ILE A 2 -4.80 -11.97 -0.86
N GLU A 3 -4.64 -11.76 0.45
CA GLU A 3 -5.54 -12.30 1.46
C GLU A 3 -6.14 -11.23 2.38
N HIS A 4 -5.50 -10.08 2.53
CA HIS A 4 -5.91 -9.05 3.49
C HIS A 4 -6.42 -7.75 2.85
N SER A 5 -6.19 -7.61 1.55
CA SER A 5 -6.52 -6.44 0.75
C SER A 5 -7.47 -6.82 -0.37
N SER A 6 -8.24 -5.85 -0.82
CA SER A 6 -8.97 -5.95 -2.08
C SER A 6 -8.11 -5.42 -3.21
N VAL A 7 -8.27 -6.01 -4.40
CA VAL A 7 -7.47 -5.69 -5.59
C VAL A 7 -8.39 -5.18 -6.69
N VAL A 8 -8.07 -4.03 -7.24
CA VAL A 8 -8.60 -3.58 -8.53
C VAL A 8 -7.46 -3.63 -9.53
N ASN A 9 -7.67 -4.32 -10.64
CA ASN A 9 -6.70 -4.42 -11.72
C ASN A 9 -7.29 -3.80 -12.98
N PHE A 10 -6.54 -2.91 -13.62
CA PHE A 10 -6.87 -2.33 -14.91
C PHE A 10 -5.63 -2.31 -15.80
N ALA A 11 -5.59 -3.20 -16.80
CA ALA A 11 -4.45 -3.41 -17.69
C ALA A 11 -3.13 -3.67 -16.93
N ASN A 12 -2.25 -2.67 -16.86
CA ASN A 12 -0.96 -2.73 -16.16
C ASN A 12 -0.99 -2.03 -14.79
N ASP A 13 -2.12 -1.45 -14.40
CA ASP A 13 -2.28 -0.72 -13.15
C ASP A 13 -3.01 -1.57 -12.12
N ILE A 14 -2.40 -1.71 -10.95
CA ILE A 14 -2.93 -2.49 -9.83
C ILE A 14 -3.13 -1.55 -8.64
N ILE A 15 -4.34 -1.56 -8.08
CA ILE A 15 -4.68 -0.83 -6.86
C ILE A 15 -4.97 -1.86 -5.77
N LEU A 16 -4.20 -1.81 -4.67
CA LEU A 16 -4.50 -2.52 -3.44
C LEU A 16 -5.10 -1.56 -2.42
N TYR A 17 -6.19 -1.97 -1.78
CA TYR A 17 -6.75 -1.24 -0.66
C TYR A 17 -7.05 -2.18 0.52
N ALA A 18 -6.68 -1.72 1.71
CA ALA A 18 -6.90 -2.40 2.97
C ALA A 18 -7.60 -1.46 3.95
N VAL A 19 -8.47 -2.02 4.78
CA VAL A 19 -9.19 -1.27 5.82
C VAL A 19 -8.73 -1.75 7.19
N GLY A 20 -8.54 -0.81 8.12
CA GLY A 20 -8.14 -1.10 9.49
C GLY A 20 -8.61 -0.03 10.47
N LYS A 21 -8.53 -0.34 11.77
CA LYS A 21 -8.87 0.59 12.85
C LYS A 21 -7.79 1.65 13.05
N ASP A 22 -6.55 1.28 12.78
CA ASP A 22 -5.33 2.09 12.95
C ASP A 22 -4.36 1.82 11.79
N ILE A 23 -3.36 2.71 11.66
CA ILE A 23 -2.37 2.67 10.58
C ILE A 23 -1.53 1.39 10.65
N GLN A 24 -1.15 0.91 11.84
CA GLN A 24 -0.33 -0.29 12.00
C GLN A 24 -1.03 -1.53 11.46
N SER A 25 -2.34 -1.66 11.71
CA SER A 25 -3.17 -2.72 11.15
C SER A 25 -3.24 -2.64 9.62
N ILE A 26 -3.42 -1.45 9.06
CA ILE A 26 -3.45 -1.23 7.60
C ILE A 26 -2.11 -1.61 6.97
N GLN A 27 -1.00 -1.12 7.54
CA GLN A 27 0.35 -1.41 7.05
C GLN A 27 0.66 -2.90 7.08
N THR A 28 0.36 -3.57 8.19
CA THR A 28 0.61 -5.01 8.33
C THR A 28 -0.11 -5.82 7.26
N LYS A 29 -1.37 -5.48 6.94
CA LYS A 29 -2.14 -6.13 5.87
C LYS A 29 -1.49 -5.88 4.51
N LEU A 30 -1.18 -4.61 4.21
CA LEU A 30 -0.56 -4.23 2.94
C LEU A 30 0.81 -4.88 2.76
N PHE A 31 1.66 -4.98 3.80
CA PHE A 31 2.99 -5.59 3.68
C PHE A 31 2.91 -7.06 3.28
N LYS A 32 2.07 -7.83 3.97
CA LYS A 32 1.89 -9.27 3.68
C LYS A 32 1.40 -9.51 2.25
N ASP A 33 0.44 -8.70 1.80
CA ASP A 33 -0.11 -8.82 0.46
C ASP A 33 0.86 -8.30 -0.61
N MET A 34 1.62 -7.23 -0.33
CA MET A 34 2.64 -6.70 -1.23
C MET A 34 3.81 -7.67 -1.41
N ASP A 35 4.24 -8.35 -0.34
CA ASP A 35 5.24 -9.42 -0.43
C ASP A 35 4.73 -10.56 -1.30
N SER A 36 3.50 -11.03 -1.04
CA SER A 36 2.86 -12.08 -1.85
C SER A 36 2.68 -11.68 -3.32
N LEU A 37 2.40 -10.40 -3.59
CA LEU A 37 2.26 -9.86 -4.94
C LEU A 37 3.62 -9.80 -5.65
N ALA A 38 4.66 -9.38 -4.93
CA ALA A 38 6.00 -9.26 -5.47
C ALA A 38 6.56 -10.63 -5.86
N ASP A 39 6.39 -11.64 -5.01
CA ASP A 39 6.78 -13.02 -5.30
C ASP A 39 6.07 -13.52 -6.57
N TRP A 40 4.74 -13.35 -6.64
CA TRP A 40 3.97 -13.79 -7.80
C TRP A 40 4.38 -13.05 -9.08
N LEU A 41 4.62 -11.74 -9.02
CA LEU A 41 5.08 -10.98 -10.19
C LEU A 41 6.46 -11.46 -10.65
N MET A 42 7.37 -11.71 -9.71
CA MET A 42 8.72 -12.18 -10.01
C MET A 42 8.72 -13.57 -10.66
N ASP A 43 7.86 -14.49 -10.20
CA ASP A 43 7.65 -15.80 -10.84
C ASP A 43 7.13 -15.68 -12.28
N ASN A 44 6.51 -14.53 -12.62
CA ASN A 44 6.00 -14.21 -13.96
C ASN A 44 6.91 -13.22 -14.71
N GLU A 45 8.17 -13.06 -14.29
CA GLU A 45 9.16 -12.16 -14.91
C GLU A 45 8.77 -10.67 -14.90
N LEU A 46 7.87 -10.28 -13.99
CA LEU A 46 7.41 -8.91 -13.77
C LEU A 46 8.03 -8.33 -12.48
N ILE A 47 8.19 -7.00 -12.42
CA ILE A 47 8.81 -6.32 -11.28
C ILE A 47 7.97 -5.11 -10.86
N ILE A 48 7.73 -4.96 -9.56
CA ILE A 48 7.11 -3.76 -8.99
C ILE A 48 8.15 -2.64 -8.91
N ASN A 49 7.86 -1.49 -9.52
CA ASN A 49 8.74 -0.33 -9.45
C ASN A 49 8.39 0.57 -8.26
N LEU A 50 8.97 0.26 -7.11
CA LEU A 50 8.79 1.08 -5.90
C LEU A 50 9.69 2.32 -5.82
N LYS A 51 10.75 2.40 -6.64
CA LYS A 51 11.78 3.46 -6.53
C LYS A 51 11.36 4.80 -7.14
N ARG A 52 10.30 4.80 -7.96
CA ARG A 52 9.80 6.02 -8.62
C ARG A 52 8.51 6.43 -7.92
N ALA A 53 8.59 7.50 -7.13
CA ALA A 53 7.47 8.08 -6.38
C ALA A 53 6.24 8.45 -7.26
N TRP A 54 6.43 8.57 -8.58
CA TRP A 54 5.37 8.82 -9.57
C TRP A 54 4.80 7.54 -10.21
N LYS A 55 5.29 6.36 -9.86
CA LYS A 55 4.79 5.05 -10.37
C LYS A 55 4.00 4.27 -9.34
N THR A 56 4.43 4.31 -8.08
CA THR A 56 3.72 3.67 -6.98
C THR A 56 3.42 4.73 -5.94
N GLU A 57 2.14 4.98 -5.72
CA GLU A 57 1.65 5.93 -4.73
C GLU A 57 0.90 5.19 -3.63
N SER A 58 0.95 5.72 -2.41
CA SER A 58 0.10 5.24 -1.32
C SER A 58 -0.66 6.41 -0.71
N ARG A 59 -1.95 6.22 -0.46
CA ARG A 59 -2.85 7.25 0.06
C ARG A 59 -3.66 6.69 1.21
N LEU A 60 -3.91 7.53 2.22
CA LEU A 60 -4.69 7.14 3.39
C LEU A 60 -6.00 7.94 3.42
N PHE A 61 -7.12 7.21 3.50
CA PHE A 61 -8.45 7.79 3.57
C PHE A 61 -8.98 7.72 4.99
N GLY A 62 -9.62 8.80 5.45
CA GLY A 62 -10.21 8.84 6.78
C GLY A 62 -11.07 10.07 7.04
N THR A 63 -11.77 10.07 8.16
CA THR A 63 -12.47 11.27 8.63
C THR A 63 -11.45 12.30 9.14
N ALA A 64 -11.82 13.58 9.13
CA ALA A 64 -10.98 14.67 9.66
C ALA A 64 -10.42 14.36 11.06
N GLN A 65 -11.29 13.82 11.93
CA GLN A 65 -10.92 13.45 13.30
C GLN A 65 -9.92 12.30 13.37
N ARG A 66 -10.00 11.32 12.46
CA ARG A 66 -9.04 10.22 12.41
C ARG A 66 -7.72 10.68 11.81
N ILE A 67 -7.76 11.46 10.73
CA ILE A 67 -6.57 12.06 10.10
C ILE A 67 -5.81 12.93 11.10
N ALA A 68 -6.50 13.82 11.82
CA ALA A 68 -5.87 14.70 12.80
C ALA A 68 -5.22 13.97 14.00
N LYS A 69 -5.62 12.72 14.27
CA LYS A 69 -5.04 11.90 15.35
C LYS A 69 -3.79 11.14 14.92
N HIS A 70 -3.46 11.13 13.63
CA HIS A 70 -2.32 10.39 13.11
C HIS A 70 -1.20 11.35 12.70
N SER A 71 -0.05 11.23 13.38
CA SER A 71 1.18 11.95 13.07
C SER A 71 2.14 11.16 12.18
N GLU A 72 1.89 9.85 12.01
CA GLU A 72 2.80 8.96 11.30
C GLU A 72 2.37 8.72 9.86
N PRO A 73 3.33 8.73 8.91
CA PRO A 73 3.03 8.46 7.52
C PRO A 73 2.71 6.98 7.28
N LEU A 74 1.86 6.71 6.29
CA LEU A 74 1.72 5.36 5.75
C LEU A 74 3.03 4.97 5.06
N LYS A 75 3.65 3.91 5.56
CA LYS A 75 4.82 3.26 4.93
C LYS A 75 4.32 2.00 4.25
N VAL A 76 4.80 1.73 3.04
CA VAL A 76 4.61 0.53 2.22
C VAL A 76 5.99 -0.05 1.90
N SER A 77 6.21 -1.33 2.14
CA SER A 77 7.47 -2.01 1.81
C SER A 77 7.21 -3.37 1.17
N ILE A 78 8.16 -3.80 0.34
CA ILE A 78 8.26 -5.17 -0.16
C ILE A 78 9.59 -5.74 0.37
N SER A 79 9.59 -7.00 0.78
CA SER A 79 10.76 -7.81 1.14
C SER A 79 11.67 -8.08 -0.11
N PRO A 80 12.85 -8.73 0.02
CA PRO A 80 13.93 -8.74 -1.00
C PRO A 80 13.51 -9.13 -2.45
N PRO A 81 14.28 -8.74 -3.50
CA PRO A 81 15.74 -8.60 -3.52
C PRO A 81 16.28 -7.23 -3.07
N SER A 82 15.43 -6.25 -2.75
CA SER A 82 15.84 -5.07 -1.97
C SER A 82 14.63 -4.46 -1.26
N PRO A 83 14.65 -4.29 0.07
CA PRO A 83 13.57 -3.63 0.78
C PRO A 83 13.48 -2.18 0.30
N THR A 84 12.50 -1.92 -0.56
CA THR A 84 12.19 -0.56 -0.98
C THR A 84 10.98 -0.13 -0.17
N VAL A 85 11.18 0.87 0.68
CA VAL A 85 10.10 1.46 1.48
C VAL A 85 9.65 2.72 0.78
N ILE A 86 8.37 2.76 0.38
CA ILE A 86 7.69 3.98 0.00
C ILE A 86 7.01 4.53 1.24
N SER A 87 7.32 5.77 1.59
CA SER A 87 6.57 6.52 2.59
C SER A 87 5.87 7.65 1.85
N THR A 88 4.56 7.54 1.68
CA THR A 88 3.74 8.60 1.09
C THR A 88 2.59 8.86 2.02
N THR A 89 2.24 10.12 2.21
CA THR A 89 1.11 10.46 3.08
C THR A 89 0.39 11.65 2.52
N ASP A 90 -0.42 11.34 1.51
CA ASP A 90 -1.54 12.18 1.15
C ASP A 90 -2.76 11.67 1.90
N TYR A 91 -3.22 12.50 2.83
CA TYR A 91 -4.45 12.27 3.56
C TYR A 91 -5.62 12.80 2.74
N ILE A 92 -6.55 11.91 2.39
CA ILE A 92 -7.80 12.32 1.77
C ILE A 92 -8.89 12.28 2.84
N GLN A 93 -9.31 13.47 3.26
CA GLN A 93 -10.46 13.62 4.12
C GLN A 93 -11.72 13.27 3.34
N ILE A 94 -12.47 12.29 3.84
CA ILE A 94 -13.80 11.99 3.36
C ILE A 94 -14.82 12.65 4.29
N SER A 95 -15.71 13.46 3.72
CA SER A 95 -16.87 14.01 4.42
C SER A 95 -17.88 12.88 4.62
N GLY A 96 -18.17 12.55 5.86
CA GLY A 96 -19.23 11.63 6.26
C GLY A 96 -20.41 12.37 6.86
#